data_AF-A0AAD9MTP4-F1
#
_entry.id   AF-A0AAD9MTP4-F1
#
_cell.length_a   1.000
_cell.length_b   1.000
_cell.length_c   1.000
_cell.angle_alpha   90.00
_cell.angle_beta   90.00
_cell.angle_gamma   90.00
#
_symmetry.space_group_name_H-M   'P 1'
#
loop_
_entity.id
_entity.type
_entity.pdbx_description
1 polymer ?
#
loop_
_entity_poly.entity_id
_entity_poly.type
_entity_poly.pdbx_seq_one_letter_code
_entity_poly.pdbx_strand_id
1 'polypeptide(L)'
;MAITVLEADVCGDSRGDGRRMLALGDVFVPGNSRTNPPPYGPSRVYLTVDYANKRLGNLLFNFASTLGIARMTNMTPIYGRDFALMKYFRLNVTLLDDIDNAMGMSVSYDEYGRRACAYDPFVERLGTINTRLNGYYQSWKYFRQNEHDLRAHLHFRFDVLSSSQEFLRMNTPPQWKLVPFTRVGIHVRRGDIVRDYFQNYGYTVATEAYFTRAMALFKEQFPRIQFVVCSDDIAWCLM
;
A
#
# COMPACT_ATOMS: atom_id res chain seq x y z
N MET A 1 -3.00 8.71 10.32
CA MET A 1 -2.03 8.99 9.24
C MET A 1 -2.76 9.13 7.91
N ALA A 2 -2.92 10.34 7.38
CA ALA A 2 -3.29 10.53 5.99
C ALA A 2 -2.03 10.32 5.15
N ILE A 3 -1.96 9.22 4.40
CA ILE A 3 -0.85 9.00 3.48
C ILE A 3 -1.06 9.96 2.30
N THR A 4 -0.34 11.07 2.30
CA THR A 4 -0.12 11.86 1.08
C THR A 4 1.13 11.32 0.42
N VAL A 5 0.95 10.53 -0.64
CA VAL A 5 2.05 10.12 -1.52
C VAL A 5 2.17 11.16 -2.64
N LEU A 6 3.41 11.59 -2.87
CA LEU A 6 3.82 12.28 -4.08
C LEU A 6 4.83 11.38 -4.78
N GLU A 7 4.47 10.87 -5.95
CA GLU A 7 5.30 9.98 -6.76
C GLU A 7 5.47 10.55 -8.16
N ALA A 8 6.69 10.53 -8.69
CA ALA A 8 7.03 11.03 -10.01
C ALA A 8 7.40 9.87 -10.96
N ASP A 9 6.85 9.90 -12.18
CA ASP A 9 7.14 8.94 -13.25
C ASP A 9 7.47 9.69 -14.55
N VAL A 10 8.59 9.35 -15.20
CA VAL A 10 9.07 10.03 -16.41
C VAL A 10 8.47 9.35 -17.64
N CYS A 11 7.67 10.10 -18.40
CA CYS A 11 7.04 9.63 -19.62
C CYS A 11 7.84 10.06 -20.86
N GLY A 12 8.24 9.10 -21.69
CA GLY A 12 8.73 9.36 -23.05
C GLY A 12 10.24 9.35 -23.26
N ASP A 13 11.04 8.73 -22.39
CA ASP A 13 12.46 8.49 -22.64
C ASP A 13 12.73 7.03 -23.05
N SER A 14 13.24 6.85 -24.27
CA SER A 14 13.68 5.54 -24.79
C SER A 14 15.20 5.39 -24.74
N ARG A 15 15.92 6.20 -23.95
CA ARG A 15 17.38 6.08 -23.77
C ARG A 15 17.72 6.16 -22.30
N GLY A 16 18.36 5.09 -21.80
CA GLY A 16 18.84 5.04 -20.43
C GLY A 16 19.96 6.05 -20.19
N ASP A 17 19.74 6.96 -19.24
CA ASP A 17 20.83 7.72 -18.61
C ASP A 17 20.58 7.90 -17.09
N GLY A 18 21.14 6.97 -16.32
CA GLY A 18 22.22 7.32 -15.38
C GLY A 18 21.98 8.18 -14.14
N ARG A 19 20.78 8.71 -13.84
CA ARG A 19 20.51 9.40 -12.55
C ARG A 19 19.46 8.68 -11.71
N ARG A 20 19.90 7.67 -10.95
CA ARG A 20 19.10 7.00 -9.90
C ARG A 20 18.80 8.00 -8.77
N MET A 21 17.59 8.53 -8.76
CA MET A 21 17.01 9.22 -7.61
C MET A 21 15.71 8.50 -7.26
N LEU A 22 15.75 7.69 -6.18
CA LEU A 22 14.66 6.90 -5.57
C LEU A 22 13.36 6.78 -6.38
N ALA A 23 13.45 6.13 -7.55
CA ALA A 23 12.28 5.68 -8.28
C ALA A 23 11.76 4.43 -7.57
N LEU A 24 10.78 4.60 -6.69
CA LEU A 24 10.05 3.50 -6.03
C LEU A 24 9.02 2.84 -6.97
N GLY A 25 9.32 2.81 -8.27
CA GLY A 25 8.42 2.38 -9.33
C GLY A 25 9.12 1.78 -10.55
N ASP A 26 10.33 1.21 -10.40
CA ASP A 26 10.88 0.36 -11.46
C ASP A 26 9.90 -0.79 -11.73
N VAL A 27 9.23 -0.71 -12.88
CA VAL A 27 8.33 -1.72 -13.42
C VAL A 27 9.13 -3.02 -13.51
N PHE A 28 8.74 -3.99 -12.68
CA PHE A 28 9.29 -5.33 -12.69
C PHE A 28 9.14 -5.95 -14.09
N VAL A 29 10.26 -6.07 -14.81
CA VAL A 29 10.37 -6.94 -15.98
C VAL A 29 10.36 -8.38 -15.45
N PRO A 30 9.47 -9.27 -15.90
CA PRO A 30 9.40 -10.63 -15.39
C PRO A 30 10.65 -11.41 -15.83
N GLY A 31 11.66 -11.40 -14.97
CA GLY A 31 12.75 -12.36 -15.01
C GLY A 31 12.18 -13.73 -14.67
N ASN A 32 12.38 -14.67 -15.58
CA ASN A 32 11.98 -16.08 -15.54
C ASN A 32 12.08 -16.68 -14.11
N SER A 33 10.98 -16.71 -13.37
CA SER A 33 10.98 -17.15 -11.98
C SER A 33 10.98 -18.67 -11.93
N ARG A 34 12.18 -19.26 -11.88
CA ARG A 34 12.36 -20.50 -11.13
C ARG A 34 11.91 -20.21 -9.70
N THR A 35 10.92 -20.97 -9.25
CA THR A 35 10.27 -20.89 -7.94
C THR A 35 11.31 -20.80 -6.82
N ASN A 36 11.57 -19.60 -6.31
CA ASN A 36 12.18 -19.48 -5.00
C ASN A 36 11.17 -20.08 -4.01
N PRO A 37 11.55 -21.08 -3.19
CA PRO A 37 10.66 -21.59 -2.15
C PRO A 37 10.23 -20.42 -1.26
N PRO A 38 8.98 -20.41 -0.75
CA PRO A 38 8.53 -19.36 0.15
C PRO A 38 9.52 -19.22 1.32
N PRO A 39 9.85 -17.99 1.78
CA PRO A 39 10.77 -17.77 2.90
C PRO A 39 10.22 -18.29 4.24
N TYR A 40 8.98 -18.79 4.23
CA TYR A 40 8.32 -19.37 5.38
C TYR A 40 8.69 -20.86 5.45
N GLY A 41 9.56 -21.22 6.41
CA GLY A 41 9.81 -22.62 6.76
C GLY A 41 8.53 -23.32 7.25
N PRO A 42 8.55 -24.62 7.58
CA PRO A 42 7.37 -25.37 8.01
C PRO A 42 6.94 -25.00 9.44
N SER A 43 6.68 -23.72 9.70
CA SER A 43 5.97 -23.28 10.90
C SER A 43 4.51 -23.67 10.75
N ARG A 44 4.04 -24.55 11.65
CA ARG A 44 2.64 -24.98 11.74
C ARG A 44 1.74 -23.95 12.42
N VAL A 45 2.28 -22.76 12.73
CA VAL A 45 1.56 -21.70 13.43
C VAL A 45 1.17 -20.61 12.45
N TYR A 46 -0.13 -20.40 12.31
CA TYR A 46 -0.73 -19.48 11.35
C TYR A 46 -1.05 -18.12 11.97
N LEU A 47 -0.81 -17.07 11.19
CA LEU A 47 -1.24 -15.71 11.51
C LEU A 47 -2.22 -15.24 10.44
N THR A 48 -3.32 -14.66 10.89
CA THR A 48 -4.23 -13.93 10.00
C THR A 48 -4.75 -12.68 10.70
N VAL A 49 -5.40 -11.82 9.94
CA VAL A 49 -5.99 -10.59 10.41
C VAL A 49 -7.46 -10.57 10.02
N ASP A 50 -8.34 -10.13 10.90
CA ASP A 50 -9.72 -9.86 10.53
C ASP A 50 -9.72 -8.73 9.50
N TYR A 51 -10.39 -8.91 8.36
CA TYR A 51 -10.50 -7.92 7.31
C TYR A 51 -11.94 -7.54 6.98
N ALA A 52 -12.91 -7.96 7.81
CA ALA A 52 -14.31 -7.62 7.62
C ALA A 52 -14.53 -6.10 7.70
N ASN A 53 -15.42 -5.58 6.84
CA ASN A 53 -15.87 -4.17 6.83
C ASN A 53 -14.75 -3.12 6.67
N LYS A 54 -13.64 -3.45 6.00
CA LYS A 54 -12.51 -2.53 5.80
C LYS A 54 -12.42 -2.00 4.36
N ARG A 55 -12.03 -0.72 4.25
CA ARG A 55 -11.73 -0.06 2.96
C ARG A 55 -10.32 -0.41 2.48
N LEU A 56 -10.04 -0.19 1.19
CA LEU A 56 -8.80 -0.56 0.51
C LEU A 56 -7.51 -0.22 1.27
N GLY A 57 -7.36 1.02 1.76
CA GLY A 57 -6.15 1.42 2.50
C GLY A 57 -5.95 0.63 3.80
N ASN A 58 -7.03 0.34 4.52
CA ASN A 58 -6.97 -0.47 5.74
C ASN A 58 -6.61 -1.92 5.42
N LEU A 59 -7.13 -2.45 4.31
CA LEU A 59 -6.80 -3.80 3.84
C LEU A 59 -5.32 -3.91 3.45
N LEU A 60 -4.76 -2.89 2.78
CA LEU A 60 -3.33 -2.85 2.45
C LEU A 60 -2.45 -2.83 3.71
N PHE A 61 -2.83 -2.06 4.73
CA PHE A 61 -2.14 -2.09 6.02
C PHE A 61 -2.25 -3.45 6.72
N ASN A 62 -3.45 -4.03 6.78
CA ASN A 62 -3.65 -5.34 7.35
C ASN A 62 -2.82 -6.42 6.65
N PHE A 63 -2.77 -6.40 5.31
CA PHE A 63 -1.92 -7.29 4.52
C PHE A 63 -0.43 -7.10 4.83
N ALA A 64 0.05 -5.85 4.79
CA ALA A 64 1.45 -5.53 5.04
C ALA A 64 1.89 -5.92 6.45
N SER A 65 1.09 -5.55 7.46
CA SER A 65 1.37 -5.84 8.86
C SER A 65 1.30 -7.34 9.16
N THR A 66 0.37 -8.08 8.55
CA THR A 66 0.31 -9.54 8.72
C THR A 66 1.55 -10.21 8.15
N LEU A 67 2.02 -9.83 6.96
CA LEU A 67 3.27 -10.34 6.39
C LEU A 67 4.48 -10.00 7.28
N GLY A 68 4.57 -8.75 7.74
CA GLY A 68 5.68 -8.29 8.57
C GLY A 68 5.72 -8.95 9.95
N ILE A 69 4.58 -9.03 10.64
CA ILE A 69 4.45 -9.68 11.95
C ILE A 69 4.70 -11.19 11.81
N ALA A 70 4.14 -11.85 10.80
CA ALA A 70 4.34 -13.28 10.58
C ALA A 70 5.83 -13.59 10.37
N ARG A 71 6.53 -12.78 9.58
CA ARG A 71 7.98 -12.89 9.42
C ARG A 71 8.73 -12.71 10.74
N MET A 72 8.42 -11.65 11.49
CA MET A 72 9.09 -11.34 12.75
C MET A 72 8.92 -12.45 13.80
N THR A 73 7.79 -13.14 13.77
CA THR A 73 7.42 -14.17 14.76
C THR A 73 7.51 -15.61 14.23
N ASN A 74 8.09 -15.80 13.04
CA ASN A 74 8.23 -17.10 12.38
C ASN A 74 6.90 -17.86 12.25
N MET A 75 5.82 -17.13 11.94
CA MET A 75 4.49 -17.67 11.63
C MET A 75 4.25 -17.70 10.13
N THR A 76 3.25 -18.48 9.70
CA THR A 76 2.81 -18.52 8.31
C THR A 76 1.60 -17.60 8.12
N PRO A 77 1.70 -16.53 7.31
CA PRO A 77 0.57 -15.64 7.05
C PRO A 77 -0.42 -16.32 6.09
N ILE A 78 -1.70 -16.34 6.48
CA ILE A 78 -2.78 -16.91 5.66
C ILE A 78 -3.92 -15.91 5.45
N TYR A 79 -4.55 -15.99 4.29
CA TYR A 79 -5.67 -15.14 3.89
C TYR A 79 -6.76 -15.97 3.22
N GLY A 80 -8.00 -15.50 3.24
CA GLY A 80 -9.10 -16.16 2.53
C GLY A 80 -9.06 -15.89 1.04
N ARG A 81 -9.65 -16.78 0.24
CA ARG A 81 -9.88 -16.51 -1.20
C ARG A 81 -10.84 -15.35 -1.45
N ASP A 82 -11.66 -15.02 -0.46
CA ASP A 82 -12.58 -13.88 -0.45
C ASP A 82 -11.88 -12.54 -0.11
N PHE A 83 -10.57 -12.56 0.14
CA PHE A 83 -9.85 -11.38 0.58
C PHE A 83 -9.94 -10.25 -0.47
N ALA A 84 -10.55 -9.14 -0.07
CA ALA A 84 -10.99 -8.08 -1.00
C ALA A 84 -9.85 -7.41 -1.79
N LEU A 85 -8.58 -7.51 -1.37
CA LEU A 85 -7.44 -7.04 -2.16
C LEU A 85 -7.28 -7.79 -3.49
N MET A 86 -7.78 -9.03 -3.58
CA MET A 86 -7.75 -9.84 -4.82
C MET A 86 -8.51 -9.19 -5.99
N LYS A 87 -9.40 -8.23 -5.69
CA LYS A 87 -10.08 -7.41 -6.70
C LYS A 87 -9.10 -6.52 -7.48
N TYR A 88 -8.00 -6.11 -6.86
CA TYR A 88 -7.05 -5.15 -7.42
C TYR A 88 -5.69 -5.78 -7.72
N PHE A 89 -5.31 -6.79 -6.94
CA PHE A 89 -3.99 -7.41 -6.98
C PHE A 89 -4.07 -8.92 -7.22
N ARG A 90 -3.09 -9.44 -7.95
CA ARG A 90 -2.68 -10.84 -7.90
C ARG A 90 -1.71 -10.99 -6.73
N LEU A 91 -2.21 -11.51 -5.61
CA LEU A 91 -1.40 -11.69 -4.40
C LEU A 91 -0.55 -12.94 -4.50
N ASN A 92 0.73 -12.84 -4.14
CA ASN A 92 1.64 -13.99 -4.05
C ASN A 92 1.70 -14.54 -2.62
N VAL A 93 0.59 -15.02 -2.08
CA VAL A 93 0.47 -15.51 -0.69
C VAL A 93 -0.36 -16.78 -0.61
N THR A 94 -0.31 -17.47 0.53
CA THR A 94 -1.19 -18.62 0.79
C THR A 94 -2.63 -18.14 0.96
N LEU A 95 -3.49 -18.59 0.03
CA LEU A 95 -4.93 -18.32 0.02
C LEU A 95 -5.68 -19.61 0.34
N LEU A 96 -6.62 -19.54 1.28
CA LEU A 96 -7.40 -20.69 1.75
C LEU A 96 -8.90 -20.47 1.54
N ASP A 97 -9.62 -21.55 1.26
CA ASP A 97 -11.08 -21.54 1.15
C ASP A 97 -11.76 -21.52 2.53
N ASP A 98 -11.15 -22.18 3.52
CA ASP A 98 -11.64 -22.25 4.89
C ASP A 98 -10.51 -21.87 5.87
N ILE A 99 -10.43 -20.58 6.19
CA ILE A 99 -9.48 -20.06 7.18
C ILE A 99 -9.80 -20.63 8.56
N ASP A 100 -11.07 -20.82 8.90
CA ASP A 100 -11.48 -21.21 10.23
C ASP A 100 -11.03 -22.62 10.57
N ASN A 101 -11.17 -23.55 9.63
CA ASN A 101 -10.62 -24.89 9.74
C ASN A 101 -9.08 -24.89 9.83
N ALA A 102 -8.40 -24.08 9.01
CA ALA A 102 -6.94 -23.99 9.04
C ALA A 102 -6.40 -23.39 10.34
N MET A 103 -7.09 -22.40 10.89
CA MET A 103 -6.74 -21.76 12.15
C MET A 103 -7.04 -22.66 13.35
N GLY A 104 -8.04 -23.53 13.27
CA GLY A 104 -8.42 -24.45 14.35
C GLY A 104 -8.51 -23.72 15.70
N MET A 105 -7.86 -24.30 16.73
CA MET A 105 -7.64 -23.59 17.99
C MET A 105 -6.73 -22.38 17.79
N SER A 106 -7.32 -21.19 17.89
CA SER A 106 -6.62 -19.93 17.74
C SER A 106 -6.96 -18.94 18.85
N VAL A 107 -6.04 -18.03 19.10
CA VAL A 107 -6.22 -16.89 20.00
C VAL A 107 -6.47 -15.63 19.19
N SER A 108 -7.35 -14.75 19.68
CA SER A 108 -7.61 -13.46 19.05
C SER A 108 -6.97 -12.34 19.87
N TYR A 109 -6.30 -11.40 19.20
CA TYR A 109 -5.70 -10.23 19.83
C TYR A 109 -6.19 -8.94 19.19
N ASP A 110 -6.80 -8.09 20.01
CA ASP A 110 -7.21 -6.76 19.63
C ASP A 110 -6.03 -5.78 19.68
N GLU A 111 -5.91 -4.95 18.64
CA GLU A 111 -4.89 -3.90 18.55
C GLU A 111 -4.94 -2.99 19.78
N TYR A 112 -3.81 -2.93 20.52
CA TYR A 112 -3.76 -2.26 21.81
C TYR A 112 -4.10 -0.77 21.73
N GLY A 113 -5.03 -0.36 22.59
CA GLY A 113 -5.30 1.03 22.92
C GLY A 113 -6.02 1.83 21.84
N ARG A 114 -6.41 1.22 20.70
CA ARG A 114 -7.09 1.90 19.58
C ARG A 114 -6.49 3.29 19.32
N ARG A 115 -5.17 3.37 19.23
CA ARG A 115 -4.46 4.62 18.94
C ARG A 115 -4.16 4.65 17.45
N ALA A 116 -4.40 5.79 16.80
CA ALA A 116 -4.17 5.91 15.37
C ALA A 116 -2.75 5.50 14.98
N CYS A 117 -2.63 4.43 14.20
CA CYS A 117 -1.37 3.97 13.59
C CYS A 117 -0.24 3.68 14.60
N ALA A 118 -0.58 3.38 15.86
CA ALA A 118 0.42 3.05 16.88
C ALA A 118 1.02 1.66 16.66
N TYR A 119 2.27 1.50 17.06
CA TYR A 119 2.90 0.18 17.13
C TYR A 119 2.59 -0.48 18.46
N ASP A 120 2.08 -1.69 18.38
CA ASP A 120 1.82 -2.55 19.52
C ASP A 120 2.96 -3.57 19.66
N PRO A 121 3.86 -3.41 20.64
CA PRO A 121 4.97 -4.34 20.83
C PRO A 121 4.53 -5.73 21.30
N PHE A 122 3.26 -5.93 21.69
CA PHE A 122 2.75 -7.26 22.05
C PHE A 122 2.94 -8.26 20.91
N VAL A 123 2.82 -7.80 19.66
CA VAL A 123 2.91 -8.67 18.48
C VAL A 123 4.26 -9.39 18.36
N GLU A 124 5.32 -8.87 18.99
CA GLU A 124 6.65 -9.50 19.04
C GLU A 124 6.67 -10.79 19.88
N ARG A 125 5.66 -11.01 20.73
CA ARG A 125 5.53 -12.19 21.59
C ARG A 125 4.67 -13.31 21.00
N LEU A 126 4.16 -13.12 19.78
CA LEU A 126 3.39 -14.15 19.07
C LEU A 126 4.31 -15.27 18.57
N GLY A 127 3.72 -16.35 18.04
CA GLY A 127 4.45 -17.43 17.36
C GLY A 127 4.23 -18.83 17.92
N THR A 128 3.56 -18.98 19.07
CA THR A 128 3.34 -20.29 19.70
C THR A 128 1.98 -20.91 19.39
N ILE A 129 0.96 -20.09 19.14
CA ILE A 129 -0.43 -20.51 18.88
C ILE A 129 -0.95 -19.74 17.67
N ASN A 130 -1.79 -20.41 16.85
CA ASN A 130 -2.48 -19.77 15.73
C ASN A 130 -3.17 -18.49 16.22
N THR A 131 -2.93 -17.38 15.53
CA THR A 131 -3.34 -16.07 16.00
C THR A 131 -4.18 -15.31 14.98
N ARG A 132 -5.30 -14.75 15.43
CA ARG A 132 -6.11 -13.77 14.69
C ARG A 132 -5.88 -12.37 15.25
N LEU A 133 -5.44 -11.47 14.39
CA LEU A 133 -5.28 -10.07 14.73
C LEU A 133 -6.57 -9.31 14.42
N ASN A 134 -7.14 -8.66 15.43
CA ASN A 134 -8.33 -7.82 15.32
C ASN A 134 -7.94 -6.34 15.43
N GLY A 135 -8.33 -5.52 14.46
CA GLY A 135 -7.95 -4.10 14.41
C GLY A 135 -7.27 -3.69 13.11
N TYR A 136 -6.71 -2.50 13.06
CA TYR A 136 -6.20 -1.93 11.81
C TYR A 136 -4.70 -2.14 11.61
N TYR A 137 -3.90 -2.24 12.68
CA TYR A 137 -2.46 -2.50 12.65
C TYR A 137 -1.74 -1.61 11.62
N GLN A 138 -1.97 -0.29 11.67
CA GLN A 138 -1.55 0.65 10.60
C GLN A 138 -0.17 1.26 10.82
N SER A 139 0.62 0.72 11.75
CA SER A 139 1.98 1.19 11.95
C SER A 139 2.91 0.61 10.88
N TRP A 140 3.59 1.48 10.15
CA TRP A 140 4.62 1.07 9.20
C TRP A 140 5.76 0.26 9.86
N LYS A 141 5.93 0.39 11.18
CA LYS A 141 6.94 -0.36 11.95
C LYS A 141 6.77 -1.87 11.85
N TYR A 142 5.56 -2.38 11.59
CA TYR A 142 5.33 -3.82 11.43
C TYR A 142 6.00 -4.41 10.19
N PHE A 143 6.19 -3.62 9.12
CA PHE A 143 6.64 -4.13 7.83
C PHE A 143 7.82 -3.36 7.22
N ARG A 144 8.35 -2.35 7.92
CA ARG A 144 9.49 -1.53 7.46
C ARG A 144 10.75 -2.33 7.10
N GLN A 145 10.96 -3.48 7.73
CA GLN A 145 12.12 -4.34 7.46
C GLN A 145 11.91 -5.23 6.23
N ASN A 146 10.70 -5.25 5.67
CA ASN A 146 10.25 -6.21 4.66
C ASN A 146 9.62 -5.52 3.45
N GLU A 147 9.80 -4.21 3.28
CA GLU A 147 9.12 -3.43 2.25
C GLU A 147 9.41 -3.95 0.82
N HIS A 148 10.64 -4.42 0.57
CA HIS A 148 11.01 -5.00 -0.70
C HIS A 148 10.22 -6.28 -1.00
N ASP A 149 10.19 -7.22 -0.04
CA ASP A 149 9.45 -8.48 -0.18
C ASP A 149 7.94 -8.22 -0.24
N LEU A 150 7.43 -7.28 0.55
CA LEU A 150 6.02 -6.87 0.55
C LEU A 150 5.55 -6.43 -0.84
N ARG A 151 6.36 -5.63 -1.55
CA ARG A 151 6.03 -5.17 -2.90
C ARG A 151 5.95 -6.32 -3.90
N ALA A 152 6.80 -7.34 -3.76
CA ALA A 152 6.74 -8.56 -4.57
C ALA A 152 5.49 -9.42 -4.31
N HIS A 153 4.72 -9.12 -3.26
CA HIS A 153 3.44 -9.78 -3.02
C HIS A 153 2.24 -9.01 -3.61
N LEU A 154 2.41 -7.78 -4.07
CA LEU A 154 1.35 -6.90 -4.56
C LEU A 154 1.53 -6.59 -6.05
N HIS A 155 1.10 -7.51 -6.90
CA HIS A 155 1.07 -7.27 -8.35
C HIS A 155 -0.31 -6.80 -8.77
N PHE A 156 -0.44 -5.62 -9.37
CA PHE A 156 -1.73 -5.20 -9.91
C PHE A 156 -2.25 -6.21 -10.94
N ARG A 157 -3.57 -6.40 -10.96
CA ARG A 157 -4.19 -7.15 -12.05
C ARG A 157 -4.05 -6.39 -13.37
N PHE A 158 -4.02 -7.15 -14.46
CA PHE A 158 -3.84 -6.60 -15.81
C PHE A 158 -4.96 -5.60 -16.19
N ASP A 159 -6.21 -5.88 -15.84
CA ASP A 159 -7.35 -5.01 -16.10
C ASP A 159 -7.23 -3.67 -15.36
N VAL A 160 -6.77 -3.68 -14.11
CA VAL A 160 -6.50 -2.46 -13.33
C VAL A 160 -5.37 -1.65 -13.96
N LEU A 161 -4.25 -2.30 -14.31
CA LEU A 161 -3.12 -1.64 -14.96
C LEU A 161 -3.53 -1.03 -16.30
N SER A 162 -4.14 -1.83 -17.17
CA SER A 162 -4.59 -1.39 -18.50
C SER A 162 -5.55 -0.21 -18.40
N SER A 163 -6.53 -0.27 -17.49
CA SER A 163 -7.48 0.83 -17.28
C SER A 163 -6.80 2.11 -16.78
N SER A 164 -5.82 1.98 -15.88
CA SER A 164 -5.08 3.14 -15.37
C SER A 164 -4.18 3.77 -16.44
N GLN A 165 -3.49 2.95 -17.24
CA GLN A 165 -2.65 3.41 -18.34
C GLN A 165 -3.49 4.09 -19.43
N GLU A 166 -4.64 3.53 -19.76
CA GLU A 166 -5.56 4.11 -20.73
C GLU A 166 -6.10 5.46 -20.23
N PHE A 167 -6.50 5.56 -18.96
CA PHE A 167 -6.90 6.82 -18.35
C PHE A 167 -5.79 7.87 -18.48
N LEU A 168 -4.56 7.53 -18.13
CA LEU A 168 -3.42 8.46 -18.24
C LEU A 168 -3.13 8.86 -19.70
N ARG A 169 -3.22 7.92 -20.64
CA ARG A 169 -3.02 8.17 -22.07
C ARG A 169 -4.08 9.11 -22.64
N MET A 170 -5.35 8.88 -22.31
CA MET A 170 -6.47 9.68 -22.78
C MET A 170 -6.47 11.10 -22.22
N ASN A 171 -5.96 11.27 -21.00
CA ASN A 171 -5.83 12.57 -20.34
C ASN A 171 -4.47 13.25 -20.57
N THR A 172 -3.63 12.73 -21.49
CA THR A 172 -2.39 13.40 -21.87
C THR A 172 -2.69 14.49 -22.92
N PRO A 173 -2.30 15.76 -22.69
CA PRO A 173 -2.50 16.83 -23.67
C PRO A 173 -1.91 16.45 -25.03
N PRO A 174 -2.63 16.65 -26.16
CA PRO A 174 -2.16 16.24 -27.49
C PRO A 174 -0.75 16.75 -27.82
N GLN A 175 -0.45 17.98 -27.43
CA GLN A 175 0.85 18.64 -27.64
C GLN A 175 1.99 18.06 -26.80
N TRP A 176 1.71 17.20 -25.81
CA TRP A 176 2.71 16.53 -24.97
C TRP A 176 3.01 15.10 -25.43
N LYS A 177 2.20 14.52 -26.33
CA LYS A 177 2.35 13.11 -26.74
C LYS A 177 3.70 12.78 -27.39
N LEU A 178 4.34 13.76 -28.02
CA LEU A 178 5.62 13.60 -28.72
C LEU A 178 6.80 14.23 -27.98
N VAL A 179 6.59 14.74 -26.76
CA VAL A 179 7.61 15.49 -26.05
C VAL A 179 7.71 15.00 -24.61
N PRO A 180 8.91 14.67 -24.10
CA PRO A 180 9.05 14.10 -22.76
C PRO A 180 8.43 14.96 -21.65
N PHE A 181 7.79 14.30 -20.68
CA PHE A 181 7.19 14.97 -19.53
C PHE A 181 7.16 14.03 -18.33
N THR A 182 6.99 14.58 -17.14
CA THR A 182 6.91 13.80 -15.90
C THR A 182 5.49 13.84 -15.36
N ARG A 183 4.93 12.70 -14.96
CA ARG A 183 3.68 12.66 -14.19
C ARG A 183 4.00 12.69 -12.71
N VAL A 184 3.27 13.48 -11.94
CA VAL A 184 3.36 13.49 -10.48
C VAL A 184 1.98 13.19 -9.90
N GLY A 185 1.84 12.05 -9.24
CA GLY A 185 0.61 11.70 -8.53
C GLY A 185 0.49 12.48 -7.23
N ILE A 186 -0.66 13.09 -6.94
CA ILE A 186 -0.97 13.78 -5.70
C ILE A 186 -2.18 13.11 -5.05
N HIS A 187 -1.98 12.50 -3.89
CA HIS A 187 -3.10 11.99 -3.09
C HIS A 187 -3.51 12.98 -1.99
N VAL A 188 -4.66 13.61 -2.16
CA VAL A 188 -5.27 14.52 -1.20
C VAL A 188 -6.32 13.75 -0.40
N ARG A 189 -5.91 13.21 0.74
CA ARG A 189 -6.79 12.47 1.66
C ARG A 189 -7.44 13.42 2.66
N ARG A 190 -8.75 13.61 2.53
CA ARG A 190 -9.61 14.44 3.39
C ARG A 190 -10.86 13.65 3.75
N GLY A 191 -12.01 14.02 3.19
CA GLY A 191 -13.29 13.34 3.40
C GLY A 191 -13.68 13.27 4.88
N ASP A 192 -13.95 12.07 5.37
CA ASP A 192 -14.37 11.83 6.75
C ASP A 192 -13.36 12.26 7.82
N ILE A 193 -12.05 12.27 7.53
CA ILE A 193 -11.02 12.51 8.56
C ILE A 193 -10.89 13.97 8.96
N VAL A 194 -11.56 14.89 8.24
CA VAL A 194 -11.63 16.31 8.64
C VAL A 194 -12.58 16.52 9.82
N ARG A 195 -13.46 15.56 10.14
CA ARG A 195 -14.40 15.67 11.26
C ARG A 195 -13.65 15.61 12.59
N ASP A 196 -14.10 16.38 13.56
CA ASP A 196 -13.49 16.54 14.89
C ASP A 196 -13.19 15.20 15.58
N TYR A 197 -14.10 14.23 15.46
CA TYR A 197 -13.90 12.88 16.00
C TYR A 197 -12.57 12.25 15.55
N PHE A 198 -12.26 12.33 14.25
CA PHE A 198 -11.03 11.74 13.71
C PHE A 198 -9.79 12.58 14.02
N GLN A 199 -9.94 13.90 14.08
CA GLN A 199 -8.84 14.79 14.51
C GLN A 199 -8.46 14.52 15.97
N ASN A 200 -9.46 14.40 16.86
CA ASN A 200 -9.27 14.04 18.27
C ASN A 200 -8.66 12.64 18.44
N TYR A 201 -8.94 11.72 17.51
CA TYR A 201 -8.32 10.40 17.46
C TYR A 201 -6.85 10.44 16.97
N GLY A 202 -6.37 11.58 16.48
CA GLY A 202 -4.98 11.79 16.03
C GLY A 202 -4.78 11.76 14.51
N TYR A 203 -5.85 11.82 13.71
CA TYR A 203 -5.72 12.02 12.27
C TYR A 203 -5.40 13.48 11.96
N THR A 204 -4.47 13.68 11.04
CA THR A 204 -4.12 15.00 10.51
C THR A 204 -4.33 15.01 9.00
N VAL A 205 -4.59 16.19 8.46
CA VAL A 205 -4.69 16.44 7.01
C VAL A 205 -3.59 17.39 6.58
N ALA A 206 -3.06 17.18 5.38
CA ALA A 206 -2.11 18.10 4.78
C ALA A 206 -2.82 19.43 4.44
N THR A 207 -2.13 20.55 4.69
CA THR A 207 -2.63 21.88 4.36
C THR A 207 -2.42 22.20 2.89
N GLU A 208 -3.17 23.15 2.36
CA GLU A 208 -2.93 23.69 1.00
C GLU A 208 -1.47 24.12 0.83
N ALA A 209 -0.93 24.84 1.82
CA ALA A 209 0.46 25.30 1.80
C ALA A 209 1.47 24.14 1.73
N TYR A 210 1.16 22.95 2.28
CA TYR A 210 1.99 21.77 2.09
C TYR A 210 2.02 21.33 0.62
N PHE A 211 0.86 21.22 -0.02
CA PHE A 211 0.78 20.82 -1.43
C PHE A 211 1.44 21.85 -2.34
N THR A 212 1.21 23.14 -2.12
CA THR A 212 1.82 24.23 -2.88
C THR A 212 3.35 24.17 -2.82
N ARG A 213 3.92 24.00 -1.62
CA ARG A 213 5.37 23.83 -1.47
C ARG A 213 5.88 22.56 -2.15
N ALA A 214 5.18 21.44 -2.00
CA ALA A 214 5.61 20.19 -2.59
C ALA A 214 5.56 20.23 -4.14
N MET A 215 4.51 20.82 -4.72
CA MET A 215 4.41 21.03 -6.16
C MET A 215 5.51 21.96 -6.68
N ALA A 216 5.90 22.99 -5.92
CA ALA A 216 7.02 23.87 -6.28
C ALA A 216 8.34 23.08 -6.37
N LEU A 217 8.63 22.21 -5.40
CA LEU A 217 9.82 21.35 -5.41
C LEU A 217 9.90 20.45 -6.65
N PHE A 218 8.77 19.92 -7.12
CA PHE A 218 8.74 19.12 -8.35
C PHE A 218 8.94 20.00 -9.59
N LYS A 219 8.33 21.19 -9.63
CA LYS A 219 8.49 22.16 -10.74
C LYS A 219 9.93 22.66 -10.89
N GLU A 220 10.70 22.71 -9.81
CA GLU A 220 12.14 23.02 -9.86
C GLU A 220 12.96 21.89 -10.49
N GLN A 221 12.51 20.64 -10.35
CA GLN A 221 13.25 19.45 -10.79
C GLN A 221 12.91 19.02 -12.23
N PHE A 222 11.66 19.22 -12.67
CA PHE A 222 11.19 18.72 -13.95
C PHE A 222 10.63 19.84 -14.83
N PRO A 223 11.10 19.96 -16.09
CA PRO A 223 10.74 21.09 -16.96
C PRO A 223 9.29 21.04 -17.46
N ARG A 224 8.68 19.85 -17.50
CA ARG A 224 7.27 19.66 -17.88
C ARG A 224 6.62 18.61 -17.02
N ILE A 225 5.56 19.00 -16.30
CA ILE A 225 4.91 18.15 -15.31
C ILE A 225 3.40 18.09 -15.55
N GLN A 226 2.87 16.87 -15.54
CA GLN A 226 1.45 16.61 -15.40
C GLN A 226 1.17 16.17 -13.96
N PHE A 227 0.51 17.01 -13.17
CA PHE A 227 0.01 16.57 -11.86
C PHE A 227 -1.27 15.76 -12.04
N VAL A 228 -1.35 14.59 -11.40
CA VAL A 228 -2.52 13.73 -11.38
C VAL A 228 -3.06 13.71 -9.95
N VAL A 229 -4.15 14.44 -9.71
CA VAL A 229 -4.71 14.62 -8.37
C VAL A 229 -5.82 13.59 -8.11
N CYS A 230 -5.65 12.82 -7.04
CA CYS A 230 -6.65 11.88 -6.52
C CYS A 230 -7.13 12.39 -5.16
N SER A 231 -8.43 12.60 -4.99
CA SER A 231 -9.01 13.04 -3.73
C SER A 231 -10.42 12.51 -3.52
N ASP A 232 -10.79 12.41 -2.24
CA ASP A 232 -12.16 12.24 -1.78
C ASP A 232 -12.90 13.58 -1.57
N ASP A 233 -12.22 14.71 -1.79
CA ASP A 233 -12.72 16.08 -1.67
C ASP A 233 -12.23 16.91 -2.86
N ILE A 234 -12.77 16.61 -4.06
CA ILE A 234 -12.36 17.26 -5.33
C ILE A 234 -12.61 18.76 -5.31
N ALA A 235 -13.68 19.22 -4.66
CA ALA A 235 -13.99 20.64 -4.55
C ALA A 235 -12.87 21.39 -3.83
N TRP A 236 -12.31 20.81 -2.76
CA TRP A 236 -11.16 21.40 -2.06
C TRP A 236 -9.91 21.50 -2.92
N CYS A 237 -9.69 20.57 -3.85
CA CYS A 237 -8.55 20.62 -4.78
C CYS A 237 -8.69 21.68 -5.88
N LEU A 238 -9.89 22.23 -6.08
CA LEU A 238 -10.20 23.22 -7.12
C LEU A 238 -10.30 24.65 -6.60
N MET A 239 -10.33 24.84 -5.27
CA MET A 239 -10.27 26.14 -4.60
C MET A 239 -8.84 26.70 -4.66
#